data_AF-A0A7J3MY96-F1
#
_entry.id   AF-A0A7J3MY96-F1
#
_cell.length_a   1.000
_cell.length_b   1.000
_cell.length_c   1.000
_cell.angle_alpha   90.00
_cell.angle_beta   90.00
_cell.angle_gamma   90.00
#
_symmetry.space_group_name_H-M   'P 1'
#
loop_
_entity.id
_entity.type
_entity.pdbx_description
1 polymer ?
#
loop_
_entity_poly.entity_id
_entity_poly.type
_entity_poly.pdbx_seq_one_letter_code
_entity_poly.pdbx_strand_id
1 'polypeptide(L)'
;VKVLLVDEVADTGKTLVKAVEELKKLGALEVKTAVLHLKSSSIVIPDYYAVKLDKWVWIFYPWSLAETLFSLAYRELGNKANREDVIAVIEQLVETLDVEHYRREVIEMALKFYAKKQFK
;
A
#
# COMPACT_ATOMS: atom_id res chain seq x y z
N VAL A 1 -0.55 -17.97 23.72
CA VAL A 1 0.56 -17.36 22.96
C VAL A 1 0.44 -15.85 23.02
N LYS A 2 1.57 -15.12 23.09
CA LYS A 2 1.60 -13.66 22.95
C LYS A 2 1.98 -13.30 21.51
N VAL A 3 1.27 -12.37 20.89
CA VAL A 3 1.41 -12.03 19.47
C VAL A 3 1.69 -10.54 19.30
N LEU A 4 2.63 -10.21 18.43
CA LEU A 4 2.80 -8.86 17.89
C LEU A 4 2.31 -8.87 16.44
N LEU A 5 1.18 -8.22 16.19
CA LEU A 5 0.65 -7.99 14.85
C LEU A 5 1.34 -6.76 14.26
N VAL A 6 1.90 -6.89 13.05
CA VAL A 6 2.61 -5.82 12.36
C VAL A 6 1.93 -5.53 11.03
N ASP A 7 1.77 -4.24 10.73
CA ASP A 7 1.27 -3.73 9.45
C ASP A 7 2.10 -2.49 9.05
N GLU A 8 2.12 -2.07 7.79
CA GLU A 8 2.91 -0.88 7.42
C GLU A 8 2.23 0.43 7.86
N VAL A 9 0.91 0.52 7.78
CA VAL A 9 0.17 1.76 8.06
C VAL A 9 -1.17 1.50 8.75
N ALA A 10 -1.45 2.25 9.79
CA ALA A 10 -2.81 2.39 10.31
C ALA A 10 -3.49 3.61 9.65
N ASP A 11 -4.19 3.41 8.53
CA ASP A 11 -4.92 4.48 7.84
C ASP A 11 -6.30 4.73 8.48
N THR A 12 -7.25 3.82 8.28
CA THR A 12 -8.53 3.83 9.00
C THR A 12 -8.48 2.99 10.28
N GLY A 13 -7.49 2.10 10.41
CA GLY A 13 -7.34 1.18 11.53
C GLY A 13 -8.23 -0.07 11.49
N LYS A 14 -9.15 -0.18 10.52
CA LYS A 14 -10.11 -1.29 10.44
C LYS A 14 -9.44 -2.66 10.24
N THR A 15 -8.35 -2.72 9.46
CA THR A 15 -7.58 -3.95 9.22
C THR A 15 -7.00 -4.49 10.53
N LEU A 16 -6.37 -3.62 11.34
CA LEU A 16 -5.81 -4.00 12.64
C LEU A 16 -6.89 -4.52 13.59
N VAL A 17 -8.04 -3.84 13.68
CA VAL A 17 -9.17 -4.28 14.51
C VAL A 17 -9.58 -5.69 14.14
N LYS A 18 -9.83 -5.92 12.84
CA LYS A 18 -10.27 -7.23 12.35
C LYS A 18 -9.23 -8.32 12.62
N ALA A 19 -7.95 -8.05 12.36
CA ALA A 19 -6.88 -9.01 12.59
C ALA A 19 -6.69 -9.34 14.07
N VAL A 20 -6.78 -8.35 14.97
CA VAL A 20 -6.75 -8.57 16.43
C VAL A 20 -7.92 -9.44 16.88
N GLU A 21 -9.13 -9.19 16.36
CA GLU A 21 -10.30 -10.03 16.66
C GLU A 21 -10.09 -11.48 16.23
N GLU A 22 -9.59 -11.71 15.02
CA GLU A 22 -9.33 -13.08 14.54
C GLU A 22 -8.21 -13.78 15.34
N LEU A 23 -7.14 -13.07 15.70
CA LEU A 23 -6.08 -13.63 16.55
C LEU A 23 -6.59 -14.01 17.93
N LYS A 24 -7.48 -13.20 18.52
CA LYS A 24 -8.12 -13.53 19.80
C LYS A 24 -9.01 -14.77 19.70
N LYS A 25 -9.78 -14.92 18.61
CA LYS A 25 -10.60 -16.13 18.36
C LYS A 25 -9.73 -17.40 18.22
N LEU A 26 -8.51 -17.26 17.72
CA LEU A 26 -7.53 -18.34 17.61
C LEU A 26 -6.79 -18.64 18.94
N GLY A 27 -7.16 -17.99 20.05
CA GLY A 27 -6.61 -18.27 21.37
C GLY A 27 -5.33 -17.49 21.72
N ALA A 28 -5.06 -16.37 21.04
CA ALA A 28 -4.01 -15.45 21.48
C ALA A 28 -4.34 -14.90 22.88
N LEU A 29 -3.41 -15.05 23.82
CA LEU A 29 -3.55 -14.59 25.21
C LEU A 29 -3.29 -13.09 25.33
N GLU A 30 -2.45 -12.56 24.45
CA GLU A 30 -2.11 -11.15 24.35
C GLU A 30 -1.85 -10.84 22.87
N VAL A 31 -2.41 -9.75 22.37
CA VAL A 31 -2.14 -9.25 21.02
C VAL A 31 -1.78 -7.77 21.15
N LYS A 32 -0.56 -7.44 20.77
CA LYS A 32 -0.11 -6.05 20.56
C LYS A 32 -0.03 -5.76 19.08
N THR A 33 -0.07 -4.49 18.73
CA THR A 33 -0.08 -3.99 17.35
C THR A 33 1.08 -3.02 17.13
N ALA A 34 1.73 -3.12 15.98
CA ALA A 34 2.80 -2.22 15.58
C ALA A 34 2.62 -1.78 14.12
N VAL A 35 2.84 -0.49 13.86
CA VAL A 35 2.87 0.05 12.50
C VAL A 35 4.08 0.94 12.26
N LEU A 36 4.47 1.13 11.00
CA LEU A 36 5.45 2.17 10.68
C LEU A 36 4.79 3.55 10.77
N HIS A 37 3.64 3.72 10.14
CA HIS A 37 2.94 5.01 10.08
C HIS A 37 1.53 4.93 10.68
N LEU A 38 1.21 5.83 11.62
CA LEU A 38 -0.13 6.00 12.17
C LEU A 38 -0.73 7.29 11.59
N LYS A 39 -1.84 7.19 10.84
CA LYS A 39 -2.57 8.38 10.37
C LYS A 39 -3.59 8.85 11.41
N SER A 40 -3.83 10.16 11.46
CA SER A 40 -4.83 10.78 12.34
C SER A 40 -6.27 10.31 12.08
N SER A 41 -6.55 9.73 10.91
CA SER A 41 -7.83 9.11 10.52
C SER A 41 -8.08 7.74 11.14
N SER A 42 -7.10 7.13 11.80
CA SER A 42 -7.23 5.78 12.34
C SER A 42 -8.16 5.77 13.55
N ILE A 43 -9.08 4.80 13.58
CA ILE A 43 -10.00 4.61 14.73
C ILE A 43 -9.33 3.93 15.92
N VAL A 44 -8.12 3.39 15.72
CA VAL A 44 -7.31 2.77 16.76
C VAL A 44 -5.91 3.35 16.78
N ILE A 45 -5.34 3.44 17.98
CA ILE A 45 -3.93 3.77 18.18
C ILE A 45 -3.20 2.44 18.45
N PRO A 46 -2.27 2.02 17.57
CA PRO A 46 -1.48 0.82 17.80
C PRO A 46 -0.59 0.96 19.05
N ASP A 47 -0.24 -0.17 19.67
CA ASP A 47 0.66 -0.19 20.83
C ASP A 47 2.02 0.42 20.52
N TYR A 48 2.47 0.28 19.27
CA TYR A 48 3.71 0.84 18.77
C TYR A 48 3.50 1.49 17.40
N TYR A 49 4.09 2.66 17.19
CA TYR A 49 4.22 3.26 15.87
C TYR A 49 5.54 4.02 15.74
N ALA A 50 6.14 4.04 14.56
CA ALA A 50 7.37 4.80 14.34
C ALA A 50 7.10 6.30 14.13
N VAL A 51 6.10 6.62 13.30
CA VAL A 51 5.74 8.00 12.97
C VAL A 51 4.23 8.18 13.01
N LYS A 52 3.76 9.25 13.68
CA LYS A 52 2.38 9.70 13.58
C LYS A 52 2.27 10.83 12.55
N LEU A 53 1.31 10.71 11.66
CA LEU A 53 1.01 11.68 10.60
C LEU A 53 -0.26 12.44 10.97
N ASP A 54 -0.10 13.72 11.30
CA ASP A 54 -1.22 14.56 11.72
C ASP A 54 -2.14 14.94 10.55
N LYS A 55 -1.60 15.01 9.34
CA LYS A 55 -2.35 15.22 8.10
C LYS A 55 -2.40 13.94 7.30
N TRP A 56 -3.53 13.73 6.61
CA TRP A 56 -3.63 12.61 5.70
C TRP A 56 -2.76 12.85 4.48
N VAL A 57 -1.81 11.94 4.26
CA VAL A 57 -0.95 11.89 3.09
C VAL A 57 -0.98 10.48 2.51
N TRP A 58 -0.77 10.38 1.20
CA TRP A 58 -0.51 9.10 0.57
C TRP A 58 0.96 8.74 0.76
N ILE A 59 1.24 7.51 1.18
CA ILE A 59 2.61 7.04 1.43
C ILE A 59 2.98 6.07 0.30
N PHE A 60 4.05 6.36 -0.41
CA PHE A 60 4.61 5.48 -1.42
C PHE A 60 5.61 4.55 -0.75
N TYR A 61 5.22 3.29 -0.53
CA TYR A 61 6.15 2.29 -0.01
C TYR A 61 6.97 1.65 -1.12
N PRO A 62 8.26 1.32 -0.88
CA PRO A 62 9.10 0.68 -1.89
C PRO A 62 8.51 -0.62 -2.44
N TRP A 63 7.82 -1.40 -1.60
CA TRP A 63 7.20 -2.67 -2.00
C TRP A 63 5.86 -2.53 -2.72
N SER A 64 5.19 -1.37 -2.65
CA SER A 64 3.91 -1.11 -3.33
C SER A 64 4.02 -0.07 -4.45
N LEU A 65 5.23 0.40 -4.76
CA LEU A 65 5.47 1.46 -5.73
C LEU A 65 4.92 1.13 -7.11
N ALA A 66 5.20 -0.07 -7.62
CA ALA A 66 4.73 -0.51 -8.93
C ALA A 66 3.20 -0.57 -9.02
N GLU A 67 2.54 -1.04 -7.96
CA GLU A 67 1.08 -1.06 -7.85
C GLU A 67 0.49 0.35 -7.87
N THR A 68 1.11 1.24 -7.09
CA THR A 68 0.64 2.62 -6.93
C THR A 68 0.77 3.38 -8.24
N LEU A 69 1.94 3.33 -8.89
CA LEU A 69 2.17 3.98 -10.18
C LEU A 69 1.24 3.43 -11.26
N PHE A 70 1.06 2.11 -11.31
CA PHE A 70 0.10 1.49 -12.24
C PHE A 70 -1.33 1.98 -11.99
N SER A 71 -1.77 2.00 -10.74
CA SER A 71 -3.14 2.41 -10.39
C SER A 71 -3.41 3.88 -10.73
N LEU A 72 -2.41 4.75 -10.56
CA LEU A 72 -2.48 6.16 -10.95
C LEU A 72 -2.54 6.31 -12.47
N ALA A 73 -1.64 5.65 -13.21
CA ALA A 73 -1.63 5.69 -14.67
C ALA A 73 -2.94 5.14 -15.27
N TYR A 74 -3.45 4.05 -14.73
CA TYR A 74 -4.71 3.47 -15.18
C TYR A 74 -5.92 4.36 -14.89
N ARG A 75 -5.92 5.07 -13.75
CA ARG A 75 -6.97 6.04 -13.43
C ARG A 75 -7.01 7.20 -14.43
N GLU A 76 -5.86 7.60 -14.95
CA GLU A 76 -5.73 8.67 -15.94
C GLU A 76 -6.16 8.22 -17.34
N LEU A 77 -5.67 7.05 -17.78
CA LEU A 77 -5.88 6.56 -19.15
C LEU A 77 -7.22 5.83 -19.36
N GLY A 78 -7.77 5.24 -18.30
CA GLY A 78 -8.97 4.42 -18.34
C GLY A 78 -8.81 3.07 -19.06
N ASN A 79 -9.93 2.38 -19.30
CA ASN A 79 -9.96 0.97 -19.71
C ASN A 79 -9.48 0.67 -21.15
N LYS A 80 -9.07 1.68 -21.92
CA LYS A 80 -8.62 1.52 -23.32
C LYS A 80 -7.10 1.66 -23.49
N ALA A 81 -6.38 1.90 -22.40
CA ALA A 81 -4.94 2.07 -22.43
C ALA A 81 -4.23 0.80 -22.91
N ASN A 82 -3.31 0.94 -23.87
CA ASN A 82 -2.37 -0.13 -24.17
C ASN A 82 -1.20 -0.10 -23.17
N ARG A 83 -0.30 -1.08 -23.28
CA ARG A 83 0.83 -1.21 -22.33
C ARG A 83 1.79 -0.03 -22.44
N GLU A 84 2.07 0.41 -23.67
CA GLU A 84 2.98 1.50 -23.97
C GLU A 84 2.46 2.83 -23.40
N ASP A 85 1.15 3.10 -23.51
CA ASP A 85 0.51 4.27 -22.92
C ASP A 85 0.68 4.29 -21.40
N VAL A 86 0.45 3.15 -20.75
CA VAL A 86 0.60 3.01 -19.28
C VAL A 86 2.04 3.24 -18.86
N ILE A 87 3.02 2.70 -19.59
CA ILE A 87 4.45 2.89 -19.28
C ILE A 87 4.82 4.38 -19.42
N ALA A 88 4.37 5.05 -20.48
CA ALA A 88 4.65 6.46 -20.70
C ALA A 88 4.12 7.35 -19.56
N VAL A 89 2.88 7.10 -19.10
CA VAL A 89 2.33 7.83 -17.94
C VAL A 89 3.08 7.50 -16.65
N ILE A 90 3.48 6.24 -16.45
CA ILE A 90 4.29 5.87 -15.28
C ILE A 90 5.64 6.60 -15.28
N GLU A 91 6.31 6.70 -16.44
CA GLU A 91 7.59 7.42 -16.57
C GLU A 91 7.39 8.92 -16.24
N GLN A 92 6.30 9.54 -16.71
CA GLN A 92 5.95 10.92 -16.33
C GLN A 92 5.65 11.07 -14.83
N LEU A 93 4.94 10.12 -14.22
CA LEU A 93 4.66 10.12 -12.78
C LEU A 93 5.94 9.96 -11.95
N VAL A 94 6.88 9.14 -12.40
CA VAL A 94 8.17 8.92 -11.73
C VAL A 94 8.98 10.21 -11.67
N GLU A 95 9.03 10.96 -12.78
CA GLU A 95 9.66 12.28 -12.82
C GLU A 95 8.92 13.29 -11.94
N THR A 96 7.59 13.34 -12.05
CA THR A 96 6.76 14.32 -11.33
C THR A 96 6.78 14.12 -9.81
N LEU A 97 6.83 12.87 -9.36
CA LEU A 97 6.82 12.49 -7.95
C LEU A 97 8.24 12.31 -7.37
N ASP A 98 9.28 12.59 -8.16
CA ASP A 98 10.69 12.43 -7.78
C ASP A 98 10.99 11.03 -7.20
N VAL A 99 10.52 9.99 -7.91
CA VAL A 99 10.62 8.61 -7.44
C VAL A 99 12.04 8.10 -7.66
N GLU A 100 12.79 7.99 -6.58
CA GLU A 100 14.10 7.35 -6.60
C GLU A 100 14.01 5.83 -6.86
N HIS A 101 15.11 5.25 -7.37
CA HIS A 101 15.27 3.81 -7.57
C HIS A 101 14.23 3.16 -8.51
N TYR A 102 13.60 3.95 -9.38
CA TYR A 102 12.75 3.44 -10.44
C TYR A 102 13.52 2.47 -11.35
N ARG A 103 12.91 1.30 -11.61
CA ARG A 103 13.42 0.32 -12.57
C ARG A 103 12.31 -0.07 -13.54
N ARG A 104 12.45 0.35 -14.79
CA ARG A 104 11.50 0.06 -15.88
C ARG A 104 11.18 -1.43 -15.97
N GLU A 105 12.18 -2.29 -15.84
CA GLU A 105 12.04 -3.75 -15.86
C GLU A 105 11.11 -4.28 -14.77
N VAL A 106 11.14 -3.70 -13.57
CA VAL A 106 10.28 -4.08 -12.44
C VAL A 106 8.83 -3.69 -12.73
N ILE A 107 8.60 -2.50 -13.28
CA ILE A 107 7.28 -2.06 -13.71
C ILE A 107 6.76 -2.96 -14.83
N GLU A 108 7.56 -3.21 -15.85
CA GLU A 108 7.20 -4.08 -16.96
C GLU A 108 6.85 -5.51 -16.51
N MET A 109 7.54 -6.02 -15.49
CA MET A 109 7.21 -7.29 -14.85
C MET A 109 5.88 -7.19 -14.09
N ALA A 110 5.68 -6.14 -13.30
CA ALA A 110 4.44 -5.91 -12.55
C ALA A 110 3.22 -5.79 -13.49
N LEU A 111 3.36 -5.08 -14.62
CA LEU A 111 2.31 -4.93 -15.63
C LEU A 111 1.83 -6.28 -16.18
N LYS A 112 2.72 -7.27 -16.34
CA LYS A 112 2.34 -8.63 -16.76
C LYS A 112 1.40 -9.30 -15.75
N PHE A 113 1.53 -8.97 -14.46
CA PHE A 113 0.65 -9.48 -13.40
C PHE A 113 -0.67 -8.70 -13.34
N TYR A 114 -0.62 -7.37 -13.38
CA TYR A 114 -1.81 -6.54 -13.23
C TYR A 114 -2.74 -6.58 -14.45
N ALA A 115 -2.20 -6.66 -15.67
CA ALA A 115 -3.01 -6.83 -16.88
C ALA A 115 -3.83 -8.13 -16.82
N LYS A 116 -3.26 -9.25 -16.35
CA LYS A 116 -3.99 -10.52 -16.21
C LYS A 116 -5.16 -10.47 -15.21
N LYS A 117 -5.12 -9.53 -14.25
CA LYS A 117 -6.12 -9.40 -13.18
C LYS A 117 -7.30 -8.50 -13.60
N GLN A 118 -7.10 -7.62 -14.57
CA GLN A 118 -8.10 -6.68 -15.11
C GLN A 118 -8.87 -7.26 -16.34
N PHE A 119 -8.35 -8.28 -17.02
CA PHE A 119 -9.02 -8.95 -18.15
C PHE A 119 -9.70 -10.29 -17.77
N LYS A 120 -10.19 -10.41 -16.53
CA LYS A 120 -11.05 -11.51 -16.08
C LYS A 120 -12.41 -11.00 -15.67
#